data_AF-A0A7W0SKV5-F1
#
_entry.id   AF-A0A7W0SKV5-F1
#
_cell.length_a   1.000
_cell.length_b   1.000
_cell.length_c   1.000
_cell.angle_alpha   90.00
_cell.angle_beta   90.00
_cell.angle_gamma   90.00
#
_symmetry.space_group_name_H-M   'P 1'
#
loop_
_entity.id
_entity.type
_entity.pdbx_description
1 polymer ?
#
loop_
_entity_poly.entity_id
_entity_poly.type
_entity_poly.pdbx_seq_one_letter_code
_entity_poly.pdbx_strand_id
1 'polypeptide(L)' 'MRAIVLDEQGQPRLADVADPGGDGTLVRVRACGLCGSDVEKFGRAPPGTVLGHEVAAETTD' A
#
# COMPACT_ATOMS: atom_id res chain seq x y z
N MET A 1 -7.98 6.56 3.65
CA MET A 1 -8.21 5.25 2.97
C MET A 1 -7.70 4.06 3.81
N ARG A 2 -8.10 2.82 3.50
CA ARG A 2 -7.53 1.60 4.11
C ARG A 2 -6.37 1.04 3.28
N ALA A 3 -5.30 0.61 3.93
CA ALA A 3 -4.13 0.03 3.27
C ALA A 3 -3.43 -1.04 4.12
N ILE A 4 -2.61 -1.89 3.49
CA ILE A 4 -1.66 -2.75 4.20
C ILE A 4 -0.39 -1.96 4.46
N VAL A 5 -0.07 -1.76 5.73
CA VAL A 5 1.05 -0.95 6.20
C VAL A 5 1.96 -1.79 7.09
N LEU A 6 3.27 -1.57 7.01
CA LEU A 6 4.21 -2.16 7.97
C LEU A 6 4.13 -1.42 9.32
N ASP A 7 3.86 -2.17 10.39
CA ASP A 7 3.89 -1.67 11.77
C ASP A 7 5.33 -1.43 12.26
N GLU A 8 5.48 -0.99 13.51
CA GLU A 8 6.79 -0.72 14.13
C GLU A 8 7.68 -1.97 14.22
N GLN A 9 7.09 -3.17 14.20
CA GLN A 9 7.79 -4.45 14.17
C GLN A 9 8.04 -4.94 12.73
N GLY A 10 7.74 -4.11 11.74
CA GLY A 10 7.88 -4.42 10.32
C GLY A 10 6.92 -5.51 9.84
N GLN A 11 5.80 -5.72 10.54
CA GLN A 11 4.76 -6.69 10.17
C GLN A 11 3.60 -6.01 9.44
N PRO A 12 2.99 -6.66 8.44
CA PRO A 12 1.85 -6.10 7.73
C PRO A 12 0.61 -6.04 8.63
N ARG A 13 -0.08 -4.89 8.61
CA ARG A 13 -1.37 -4.64 9.26
C ARG A 13 -2.30 -3.91 8.31
N LEU A 14 -3.60 -4.22 8.39
CA LEU A 14 -4.61 -3.36 7.81
C LEU A 14 -4.78 -2.12 8.69
N ALA A 15 -4.65 -0.94 8.12
CA ALA A 15 -4.78 0.33 8.84
C ALA A 15 -5.55 1.37 8.01
N ASP A 16 -6.20 2.30 8.71
CA ASP A 16 -6.69 3.54 8.13
C ASP A 16 -5.55 4.57 8.08
N VAL A 17 -5.32 5.13 6.90
CA VAL A 17 -4.30 6.14 6.61
C VAL A 17 -4.91 7.34 5.91
N ALA A 18 -4.21 8.47 5.91
CA ALA A 18 -4.61 9.64 5.13
C ALA A 18 -4.73 9.28 3.63
N ASP A 19 -5.62 9.96 2.92
CA ASP A 19 -5.69 9.80 1.47
C ASP A 19 -4.40 10.35 0.83
N PRO A 20 -3.91 9.72 -0.26
CA PRO A 20 -2.68 10.14 -0.91
C PRO A 20 -2.87 11.52 -1.54
N GLY A 21 -1.86 12.37 -1.39
CA GLY A 21 -1.75 13.66 -2.05
C GLY A 21 -0.46 13.76 -2.87
N GLY A 22 -0.20 14.94 -3.45
CA GLY A 22 0.97 15.21 -4.28
C GLY A 22 0.68 15.09 -5.78
N ASP A 23 1.74 15.05 -6.57
CA ASP A 23 1.64 14.98 -8.04
C ASP A 23 1.16 13.60 -8.51
N GLY A 24 0.39 13.58 -9.60
CA GLY A 24 -0.12 12.35 -10.22
C GLY A 24 -1.64 12.31 -10.30
N THR A 25 -2.17 11.15 -10.66
CA THR A 25 -3.62 10.92 -10.77
C THR A 25 -4.07 10.02 -9.62
N LEU A 26 -5.01 10.51 -8.81
CA LEU A 26 -5.67 9.70 -7.82
C LEU A 26 -6.57 8.67 -8.51
N VAL A 27 -6.42 7.40 -8.15
CA VAL A 27 -7.19 6.29 -8.72
C VAL A 27 -7.88 5.49 -7.62
N ARG A 28 -9.03 4.89 -7.93
CA ARG A 28 -9.72 3.96 -7.02
C ARG A 28 -9.29 2.54 -7.33
N VAL A 29 -8.54 1.94 -6.40
CA VAL A 29 -8.07 0.55 -6.49
C VAL A 29 -9.26 -0.41 -6.42
N ARG A 30 -9.37 -1.31 -7.39
CA ARG A 30 -10.42 -2.34 -7.48
C ARG A 30 -9.90 -3.74 -7.18
N ALA A 31 -8.65 -4.00 -7.51
CA ALA A 31 -7.94 -5.21 -7.14
C ALA A 31 -6.45 -4.92 -6.97
N CYS A 32 -5.80 -5.69 -6.11
CA CYS A 32 -4.34 -5.72 -6.02
C CYS A 32 -3.82 -7.14 -5.75
N GLY A 33 -2.61 -7.40 -6.23
CA GLY A 33 -1.88 -8.65 -6.02
C GLY A 33 -0.94 -8.58 -4.81
N LEU A 34 -0.56 -9.76 -4.31
CA LEU A 34 0.54 -9.93 -3.37
C LEU A 34 1.71 -10.55 -4.11
N CYS A 35 2.84 -9.84 -4.15
CA CYS A 35 4.07 -10.33 -4.75
C CYS A 35 5.00 -10.91 -3.68
N GLY A 36 5.85 -11.88 -4.04
CA GLY A 36 6.90 -12.38 -3.15
C GLY A 36 7.86 -11.28 -2.67
N SER A 37 8.09 -10.25 -3.50
CA SER A 37 8.92 -9.10 -3.12
C SER A 37 8.30 -8.20 -2.03
N ASP A 38 6.99 -8.29 -1.79
CA ASP A 38 6.37 -7.59 -0.66
C ASP A 38 6.70 -8.28 0.67
N VAL A 39 6.82 -9.61 0.67
CA VAL A 39 7.23 -10.38 1.85
C VAL A 39 8.69 -10.09 2.22
N GLU A 40 9.56 -9.91 1.22
CA GLU A 40 10.96 -9.53 1.44
C GLU A 40 11.13 -8.17 2.12
N LYS A 41 10.07 -7.34 2.18
CA LYS A 41 10.08 -6.04 2.88
C LYS A 41 9.81 -6.17 4.38
N PHE A 42 9.30 -7.30 4.86
CA PHE A 42 8.95 -7.47 6.28
C PHE A 42 10.19 -7.36 7.15
N GLY A 43 10.14 -6.48 8.15
CA GLY A 43 11.27 -6.15 9.02
C GLY A 43 12.45 -5.44 8.32
N ARG A 44 12.36 -5.12 7.02
CA ARG A 44 13.42 -4.46 6.25
C ARG A 44 13.05 -3.06 5.76
N ALA A 45 11.81 -2.88 5.29
CA ALA A 45 11.33 -1.57 4.89
C ALA A 45 10.91 -0.74 6.12
N PRO A 46 10.97 0.61 6.06
CA PRO A 46 10.62 1.45 7.19
C PRO A 46 9.17 1.23 7.67
N PRO A 47 8.91 1.34 8.98
CA PRO A 47 7.55 1.43 9.50
C PRO A 47 6.75 2.53 8.80
N GLY A 48 5.45 2.29 8.57
CA GLY A 48 4.60 3.20 7.80
C GLY A 48 4.65 2.98 6.28
N THR A 49 5.51 2.08 5.78
CA THR A 49 5.49 1.71 4.35
C THR A 49 4.17 1.05 3.98
N VAL A 50 3.49 1.61 2.98
CA VAL A 50 2.34 0.97 2.32
C VAL A 50 2.85 -0.05 1.30
N LEU A 51 2.34 -1.28 1.36
CA LEU A 51 2.75 -2.37 0.46
C LEU A 51 1.90 -2.45 -0.82
N GLY A 52 2.37 -3.24 -1.77
CA GLY A 52 1.67 -3.53 -3.02
C GLY A 52 2.15 -2.65 -4.19
N HIS A 53 2.37 -3.29 -5.33
CA HIS A 53 2.76 -2.64 -6.58
C HIS A 53 2.06 -3.26 -7.81
N GLU A 54 1.15 -4.20 -7.57
CA GLU A 54 0.36 -4.88 -8.59
C GLU A 54 -1.09 -4.43 -8.41
N VAL A 55 -1.53 -3.40 -9.14
CA VAL A 55 -2.86 -2.81 -8.96
C VAL A 55 -3.65 -2.76 -10.27
N ALA A 56 -4.96 -3.00 -10.17
CA ALA A 56 -5.94 -2.65 -11.17
C ALA A 56 -6.88 -1.60 -10.56
N ALA A 57 -6.97 -0.44 -11.19
CA ALA A 57 -7.69 0.71 -10.68
C ALA A 57 -8.46 1.42 -11.78
N GLU A 58 -9.46 2.22 -11.37
CA GLU A 58 -10.14 3.14 -12.26
C GLU A 58 -9.76 4.58 -11.93
N THR A 59 -9.70 5.42 -12.96
CA THR A 59 -9.64 6.87 -12.79
C THR A 59 -11.01 7.40 -12.38
N THR A 60 -11.03 8.49 -11.64
CA THR A 60 -12.23 9.33 -11.56
C THR A 60 -12.27 10.18 -12.82
N ASP A 61 -13.21 9.87 -13.70
CA ASP A 61 -13.55 10.73 -14.84
C ASP A 61 -14.04 12.11 -14.37
#